data_AF-A0A1F7BNT2-F1
#
_entry.id   AF-A0A1F7BNT2-F1
#
_cell.length_a   1.000
_cell.length_b   1.000
_cell.length_c   1.000
_cell.angle_alpha   90.00
_cell.angle_beta   90.00
_cell.angle_gamma   90.00
#
_symmetry.space_group_name_H-M   'P 1'
#
loop_
_entity.id
_entity.type
_entity.pdbx_description
1 polymer ?
#
loop_
_entity_poly.entity_id
_entity_poly.type
_entity_poly.pdbx_seq_one_letter_code
_entity_poly.pdbx_strand_id
1 'polypeptide(L)'
;MLETRSVFGILVEGNAVLLSKRAGKDWKLPGGRVRQGESDAAAVRRIVSEETGLEVEVSHVFGPEKVFEENTAVAYACGVVGGTLISTEESVQYVTAEDVKRGWFSIAHRRNESGMSVLSGFEKIQMKIVGPKDRLGWMGRMVWDAFSIMETASTVSIKDDFDWSPFQRGLFMKGSRIFSYEGSQLFFWPRLDPTSSTGVMMKSE
;
A
#
# COMPACT_ATOMS: atom_id res chain seq x y z
N MET A 1 -19.98 -13.98 19.16
CA MET A 1 -19.69 -13.86 17.72
C MET A 1 -18.39 -14.62 17.47
N LEU A 2 -18.15 -15.13 16.26
CA LEU A 2 -16.86 -15.78 15.96
C LEU A 2 -15.79 -14.70 15.83
N GLU A 3 -14.69 -14.84 16.57
CA GLU A 3 -13.51 -13.98 16.48
C GLU A 3 -13.04 -13.92 15.03
N THR A 4 -12.84 -12.71 14.49
CA THR A 4 -12.38 -12.55 13.11
C THR A 4 -10.94 -12.06 13.05
N ARG A 5 -10.15 -12.70 12.18
CA ARG A 5 -8.80 -12.27 11.82
C ARG A 5 -8.82 -11.67 10.41
N SER A 6 -8.33 -10.45 10.27
CA SER A 6 -8.21 -9.76 8.99
C SER A 6 -6.75 -9.47 8.65
N VAL A 7 -6.40 -9.58 7.37
CA VAL A 7 -5.06 -9.32 6.88
C VAL A 7 -5.09 -8.35 5.70
N PHE A 8 -4.05 -7.53 5.59
CA PHE A 8 -3.90 -6.52 4.55
C PHE A 8 -2.53 -6.62 3.90
N GLY A 9 -2.47 -6.40 2.59
CA GLY A 9 -1.21 -6.30 1.84
C GLY A 9 -0.83 -4.84 1.63
N ILE A 10 0.44 -4.51 1.88
CA ILE A 10 1.06 -3.24 1.48
C ILE A 10 1.94 -3.54 0.28
N LEU A 11 1.53 -3.00 -0.86
CA LEU A 11 2.24 -3.08 -2.12
C LEU A 11 2.67 -1.67 -2.51
N VAL A 12 3.92 -1.55 -2.96
CA VAL A 12 4.55 -0.26 -3.23
C VAL A 12 5.14 -0.27 -4.62
N GLU A 13 4.96 0.84 -5.33
CA GLU A 13 5.63 1.14 -6.59
C GLU A 13 6.14 2.59 -6.50
N GLY A 14 7.46 2.75 -6.52
CA GLY A 14 8.09 4.05 -6.26
C GLY A 14 7.71 4.62 -4.89
N ASN A 15 7.07 5.78 -4.89
CA ASN A 15 6.54 6.46 -3.71
C ASN A 15 5.01 6.31 -3.53
N ALA A 16 4.41 5.35 -4.24
CA ALA A 16 2.97 5.12 -4.22
C ALA A 16 2.62 3.77 -3.57
N VAL A 17 1.48 3.73 -2.87
CA VAL A 17 0.92 2.52 -2.25
C VAL A 17 -0.33 2.11 -3.03
N LEU A 18 -0.47 0.81 -3.28
CA LEU A 18 -1.67 0.26 -3.90
C LEU A 18 -2.85 0.32 -2.92
N LEU A 19 -3.91 0.99 -3.33
CA LEU A 19 -5.20 0.95 -2.64
C LEU A 19 -6.24 0.29 -3.51
N SER A 20 -7.16 -0.42 -2.86
CA SER A 20 -8.39 -0.94 -3.46
C SER A 20 -9.60 -0.26 -2.82
N LYS A 21 -10.68 -0.18 -3.58
CA LYS A 21 -12.00 0.22 -3.12
C LYS A 21 -13.03 -0.77 -3.69
N ARG A 22 -14.19 -0.79 -3.07
CA ARG A 22 -15.37 -1.48 -3.59
C ARG A 22 -16.43 -0.43 -3.86
N ALA A 23 -17.38 -0.71 -4.76
CA ALA A 23 -18.52 0.15 -5.05
C ALA A 23 -19.13 0.75 -3.78
N GLY A 24 -19.17 2.09 -3.69
CA GLY A 24 -19.73 2.81 -2.54
C GLY A 24 -18.98 2.66 -1.21
N LYS A 25 -17.73 2.16 -1.20
CA LYS A 25 -16.88 2.01 0.00
C LYS A 25 -15.69 2.98 0.00
N ASP A 26 -15.03 3.08 1.14
CA ASP A 26 -13.80 3.87 1.30
C ASP A 26 -12.61 3.14 0.65
N TRP A 27 -11.60 3.91 0.24
CA TRP A 27 -10.31 3.37 -0.20
C TRP A 27 -9.59 2.73 0.99
N LYS A 28 -8.94 1.59 0.76
CA LYS A 28 -8.25 0.80 1.78
C LYS A 28 -7.05 0.08 1.17
N LEU A 29 -6.20 -0.48 2.03
CA LEU A 29 -5.24 -1.50 1.58
C LEU A 29 -6.02 -2.72 1.05
N PRO A 30 -5.53 -3.40 0.01
CA PRO A 30 -6.03 -4.72 -0.39
C PRO A 30 -6.03 -5.65 0.82
N GLY A 31 -7.18 -6.24 1.14
CA GLY A 31 -7.30 -7.00 2.38
C GLY A 31 -8.71 -7.35 2.81
N GLY A 32 -8.78 -8.28 3.76
CA GLY A 32 -10.01 -8.93 4.17
C GLY A 32 -9.78 -10.06 5.18
N ARG A 33 -10.81 -10.89 5.39
CA ARG A 33 -10.81 -11.93 6.41
C ARG A 33 -9.98 -13.14 6.00
N VAL A 34 -9.29 -13.71 6.98
CA VAL A 34 -8.65 -15.03 6.92
C VAL A 34 -9.73 -16.11 7.01
N ARG A 35 -9.69 -17.10 6.11
CA ARG A 35 -10.61 -18.25 6.15
C ARG A 35 -10.20 -19.24 7.25
N GLN A 36 -11.13 -20.08 7.69
CA GLN A 36 -10.81 -21.11 8.68
C GLN A 36 -9.71 -22.05 8.15
N GLY A 37 -8.64 -22.22 8.93
CA GLY A 37 -7.47 -23.04 8.56
C GLY A 37 -6.53 -22.39 7.54
N GLU A 38 -6.82 -21.17 7.08
CA GLU A 38 -5.95 -20.42 6.16
C GLU A 38 -4.86 -19.70 6.96
N SER A 39 -3.62 -19.72 6.47
CA SER A 39 -2.55 -18.89 7.04
C SER A 39 -2.68 -17.44 6.57
N ASP A 40 -2.19 -16.48 7.35
CA ASP A 40 -2.19 -15.06 6.97
C ASP A 40 -1.55 -14.83 5.60
N ALA A 41 -0.40 -15.45 5.33
CA ALA A 41 0.28 -15.31 4.06
C ALA A 41 -0.54 -15.86 2.90
N ALA A 42 -1.23 -16.99 3.09
CA ALA A 42 -2.14 -17.53 2.07
C ALA A 42 -3.35 -16.61 1.85
N ALA A 43 -3.93 -16.07 2.92
CA ALA A 43 -5.03 -15.12 2.85
C ALA A 43 -4.64 -13.83 2.10
N VAL A 44 -3.49 -13.24 2.41
CA VAL A 44 -3.00 -12.04 1.71
C VAL A 44 -2.81 -12.32 0.22
N ARG A 45 -2.11 -13.41 -0.15
CA ARG A 45 -1.91 -13.78 -1.57
C ARG A 45 -3.23 -13.90 -2.33
N ARG A 46 -4.18 -14.63 -1.74
CA ARG A 46 -5.51 -14.82 -2.33
C ARG A 46 -6.25 -13.50 -2.49
N ILE A 47 -6.33 -12.70 -1.43
CA ILE A 47 -7.13 -11.46 -1.44
C ILE A 47 -6.53 -10.42 -2.39
N VAL A 48 -5.20 -10.30 -2.43
CA VAL A 48 -4.52 -9.39 -3.36
C VAL A 48 -4.79 -9.82 -4.80
N SER A 49 -4.67 -11.11 -5.11
CA SER A 49 -5.00 -11.63 -6.44
C SER A 49 -6.46 -11.40 -6.81
N GLU A 50 -7.40 -11.71 -5.91
CA GLU A 50 -8.84 -11.50 -6.11
C GLU A 50 -9.23 -10.02 -6.29
N GLU A 51 -8.66 -9.11 -5.49
CA GLU A 51 -9.03 -7.68 -5.52
C GLU A 51 -8.26 -6.88 -6.58
N THR A 52 -7.08 -7.31 -7.03
CA THR A 52 -6.19 -6.47 -7.85
C THR A 52 -5.64 -7.14 -9.12
N GLY A 53 -5.75 -8.48 -9.23
CA GLY A 53 -5.13 -9.25 -10.31
C GLY A 53 -3.61 -9.47 -10.15
N LEU A 54 -3.00 -8.99 -9.07
CA LEU A 54 -1.57 -9.16 -8.79
C LEU A 54 -1.29 -10.43 -7.99
N GLU A 55 -0.19 -11.09 -8.32
CA GLU A 55 0.38 -12.19 -7.54
C GLU A 55 1.53 -11.64 -6.68
N VAL A 56 1.53 -11.99 -5.39
CA VAL A 56 2.50 -11.45 -4.43
C VAL A 56 3.20 -12.52 -3.62
N GLU A 57 4.41 -12.21 -3.20
CA GLU A 57 5.04 -12.85 -2.06
C GLU A 57 4.90 -11.99 -0.80
N VAL A 58 4.61 -12.66 0.31
CA VAL A 58 4.37 -12.03 1.61
C VAL A 58 5.64 -12.16 2.41
N SER A 59 6.24 -11.03 2.79
CA SER A 59 7.54 -11.05 3.46
C SER A 59 7.39 -10.97 4.98
N HIS A 60 6.93 -9.84 5.50
CA HIS A 60 6.96 -9.56 6.93
C HIS A 60 5.72 -8.78 7.40
N VAL A 61 5.39 -8.95 8.67
CA VAL A 61 4.36 -8.16 9.35
C VAL A 61 4.74 -6.68 9.36
N PHE A 62 3.85 -5.85 8.82
CA PHE A 62 3.96 -4.40 8.81
C PHE A 62 3.22 -3.80 10.01
N GLY A 63 3.99 -3.27 10.96
CA GLY A 63 3.46 -2.70 12.20
C GLY A 63 2.89 -3.74 13.18
N PRO A 64 2.29 -3.32 14.30
CA PRO A 64 1.69 -4.22 15.27
C PRO A 64 0.32 -4.69 14.79
N GLU A 65 -0.03 -5.90 15.20
CA GLU A 65 -1.41 -6.37 15.13
C GLU A 65 -2.32 -5.42 15.92
N LYS A 66 -3.48 -5.09 15.33
CA LYS A 66 -4.50 -4.26 15.93
C LYS A 66 -5.61 -5.16 16.47
N VAL A 67 -6.01 -4.92 17.72
CA VAL A 67 -7.04 -5.69 18.42
C VAL A 67 -8.27 -4.80 18.64
N PHE A 68 -9.45 -5.32 18.33
CA PHE A 68 -10.74 -4.63 18.43
C PHE A 68 -11.77 -5.58 19.03
N GLU A 69 -11.99 -5.46 20.34
CA GLU A 69 -12.77 -6.44 21.10
C GLU A 69 -12.16 -7.84 20.87
N GLU A 70 -12.93 -8.78 20.33
CA GLU A 70 -12.46 -10.12 19.97
C GLU A 70 -11.86 -10.25 18.56
N ASN A 71 -11.76 -9.16 17.79
CA ASN A 71 -11.29 -9.19 16.40
C ASN A 71 -9.85 -8.67 16.27
N THR A 72 -9.10 -9.21 15.30
CA THR A 72 -7.71 -8.81 15.03
C THR A 72 -7.51 -8.41 13.57
N ALA A 73 -6.58 -7.48 13.34
CA ALA A 73 -6.18 -7.05 12.02
C ALA A 73 -4.67 -6.78 11.94
N VAL A 74 -4.03 -7.21 10.85
CA VAL A 74 -2.58 -7.01 10.65
C VAL A 74 -2.26 -6.74 9.17
N ALA A 75 -1.27 -5.90 8.91
CA ALA A 75 -0.79 -5.63 7.56
C ALA A 75 0.54 -6.36 7.30
N TYR A 76 0.82 -6.67 6.04
CA TYR A 76 2.04 -7.35 5.61
C TYR A 76 2.68 -6.64 4.43
N ALA A 77 4.01 -6.52 4.45
CA ALA A 77 4.80 -6.07 3.32
C ALA A 77 4.80 -7.13 2.20
N CYS A 78 4.43 -6.72 0.99
CA CYS A 78 4.28 -7.63 -0.14
C CYS A 78 5.17 -7.20 -1.32
N GLY A 79 5.82 -8.18 -1.94
CA GLY A 79 6.51 -8.04 -3.22
C GLY A 79 5.65 -8.57 -4.36
N VAL A 80 5.53 -7.85 -5.47
CA VAL A 80 4.82 -8.34 -6.65
C VAL A 80 5.74 -9.28 -7.42
N VAL A 81 5.24 -10.50 -7.66
CA VAL A 81 5.98 -11.56 -8.36
C VAL A 81 5.34 -11.96 -9.69
N GLY A 82 4.11 -11.52 -9.94
CA GLY A 82 3.37 -11.85 -11.15
C GLY A 82 2.01 -11.18 -11.21
N GLY A 83 1.20 -11.63 -12.16
CA GLY A 83 -0.12 -11.05 -12.43
C GLY A 83 -0.07 -9.77 -13.26
N THR A 84 -1.24 -9.18 -13.48
CA THR A 84 -1.40 -7.90 -14.18
C THR A 84 -2.40 -7.10 -13.39
N LEU A 85 -2.11 -5.81 -13.17
CA LEU A 85 -3.03 -4.95 -12.44
C LEU A 85 -4.34 -4.83 -13.24
N ILE A 86 -5.40 -5.46 -12.74
CA ILE A 86 -6.71 -5.37 -13.34
C ILE A 86 -7.39 -4.17 -12.69
N SER A 87 -7.40 -3.06 -13.44
CA SER A 87 -8.34 -1.98 -13.16
C SER A 87 -9.74 -2.52 -13.47
N THR A 88 -10.40 -3.06 -12.46
CA THR A 88 -11.85 -3.27 -12.53
C THR A 88 -12.49 -1.89 -12.76
N GLU A 89 -13.65 -1.83 -13.43
CA GLU A 89 -14.37 -0.57 -13.70
C GLU A 89 -14.58 0.28 -12.45
N GLU A 90 -14.40 -0.31 -11.27
CA GLU A 90 -14.21 0.41 -10.02
C GLU A 90 -13.00 -0.14 -9.24
N SER A 91 -11.90 0.62 -9.24
CA SER A 91 -11.23 1.07 -8.01
C SER A 91 -10.03 0.30 -7.41
N VAL A 92 -8.98 0.07 -8.21
CA VAL A 92 -7.61 -0.19 -7.70
C VAL A 92 -6.65 0.83 -8.27
N GLN A 93 -5.81 1.45 -7.44
CA GLN A 93 -4.88 2.50 -7.87
C GLN A 93 -3.66 2.59 -6.96
N TYR A 94 -2.48 2.75 -7.56
CA TYR A 94 -1.30 3.26 -6.86
C TYR A 94 -1.45 4.76 -6.65
N VAL A 95 -1.48 5.19 -5.39
CA VAL A 95 -1.62 6.59 -4.99
C VAL A 95 -0.46 7.00 -4.07
N THR A 96 -0.09 8.27 -4.09
CA THR A 96 0.99 8.81 -3.27
C THR A 96 0.48 9.34 -1.92
N ALA A 97 1.39 9.58 -0.98
CA ALA A 97 1.05 10.25 0.28
C ALA A 97 0.42 11.64 0.06
N GLU A 98 0.85 12.34 -1.00
CA GLU A 98 0.31 13.66 -1.35
C GLU A 98 -1.13 13.57 -1.89
N ASP A 99 -1.46 12.55 -2.69
CA ASP A 99 -2.83 12.31 -3.15
C ASP A 99 -3.78 12.10 -1.96
N VAL A 100 -3.34 11.32 -0.97
CA VAL A 100 -4.10 11.06 0.26
C VAL A 100 -4.25 12.33 1.10
N LYS A 101 -3.20 13.14 1.28
CA LYS A 101 -3.31 14.45 1.97
C LYS A 101 -4.30 15.39 1.29
N ARG A 102 -4.30 15.41 -0.05
CA ARG A 102 -5.23 16.19 -0.86
C ARG A 102 -6.65 15.64 -0.82
N GLY A 103 -6.81 14.36 -0.50
CA GLY A 103 -8.09 13.64 -0.51
C GLY A 103 -8.57 13.28 -1.92
N TRP A 104 -7.69 13.25 -2.92
CA TRP A 104 -8.01 12.87 -4.30
C TRP A 104 -6.76 12.60 -5.13
N PHE A 105 -6.91 11.79 -6.19
CA PHE A 105 -5.90 11.59 -7.24
C PHE A 105 -6.54 11.78 -8.63
N SER A 106 -5.72 11.87 -9.68
CA SER A 106 -6.19 11.99 -11.06
C SER A 106 -5.81 10.79 -11.91
N ILE A 107 -6.74 10.26 -12.70
CA ILE A 107 -6.46 9.25 -13.73
C ILE A 107 -6.45 9.93 -15.11
N ALA A 108 -5.44 9.63 -15.94
CA ALA A 108 -5.44 10.03 -17.33
C ALA A 108 -6.40 9.14 -18.14
N HIS A 109 -7.37 9.73 -18.86
CA HIS A 109 -8.20 8.95 -19.78
C HIS A 109 -7.33 8.40 -20.92
N ARG A 110 -7.26 7.07 -21.07
CA ARG A 110 -6.80 6.47 -22.33
C ARG A 110 -7.96 6.54 -23.33
N ARG A 111 -7.84 7.37 -24.38
CA ARG A 111 -8.80 7.38 -25.48
C ARG A 111 -8.46 6.34 -26.55
N ASN A 112 -9.53 5.89 -27.17
CA ASN A 112 -9.74 4.78 -28.08
C ASN A 112 -9.06 5.03 -29.43
N GLU A 113 -8.85 3.96 -30.20
CA GLU A 113 -8.11 3.88 -31.49
C GLU A 113 -8.67 4.72 -32.66
N SER A 114 -9.62 5.64 -32.45
CA SER A 114 -10.32 6.39 -33.51
C SER A 114 -9.66 7.73 -33.91
N GLY A 115 -8.43 8.01 -33.44
CA GLY A 115 -7.54 9.01 -34.07
C GLY A 115 -8.01 10.47 -34.08
N MET A 116 -9.08 10.86 -33.37
CA MET A 116 -9.50 12.25 -33.28
C MET A 116 -9.02 12.87 -31.96
N SER A 117 -8.01 13.73 -32.06
CA SER A 117 -7.44 14.49 -30.96
C SER A 117 -8.49 15.44 -30.37
N VAL A 118 -8.85 15.21 -29.10
CA VAL A 118 -9.54 16.20 -28.29
C VAL A 118 -8.86 16.15 -26.93
N LEU A 119 -8.39 17.29 -26.45
CA LEU A 119 -7.60 17.51 -25.23
C LEU A 119 -7.80 16.42 -24.15
N SER A 120 -6.69 15.79 -23.75
CA SER A 120 -6.61 14.76 -22.72
C SER A 120 -7.15 15.28 -21.38
N GLY A 121 -8.37 14.89 -21.03
CA GLY A 121 -8.92 15.15 -19.71
C GLY A 121 -8.30 14.23 -18.65
N PHE A 122 -8.03 14.79 -17.48
CA PHE A 122 -7.77 14.02 -16.27
C PHE A 122 -9.08 13.90 -15.49
N GLU A 123 -9.44 12.68 -15.09
CA GLU A 123 -10.57 12.47 -14.18
C GLU A 123 -10.08 12.58 -12.73
N LYS A 124 -10.70 13.47 -11.96
CA LYS A 124 -10.40 13.65 -10.54
C LYS A 124 -11.22 12.67 -9.70
N ILE A 125 -10.57 11.70 -9.08
CA ILE A 125 -11.23 10.72 -8.21
C ILE A 125 -11.08 11.15 -6.75
N GLN A 126 -12.21 11.42 -6.11
CA GLN A 126 -12.24 11.72 -4.67
C GLN A 126 -11.88 10.47 -3.85
N MET A 127 -11.03 10.68 -2.86
CA MET A 127 -10.65 9.69 -1.88
C MET A 127 -11.18 10.08 -0.51
N LYS A 128 -11.75 9.09 0.18
CA LYS A 128 -12.09 9.26 1.58
C LYS A 128 -10.99 8.70 2.47
N ILE A 129 -9.81 9.34 2.49
CA ILE A 129 -8.81 9.23 3.56
C ILE A 129 -8.05 10.56 3.67
N VAL A 130 -8.15 11.27 4.81
CA VAL A 130 -7.33 12.46 5.14
C VAL A 130 -6.93 12.39 6.63
N GLY A 131 -5.63 12.58 6.91
CA GLY A 131 -4.98 12.44 8.23
C GLY A 131 -5.17 13.61 9.21
N PRO A 132 -4.60 13.54 10.44
CA PRO A 132 -5.24 14.06 11.66
C PRO A 132 -5.30 15.60 11.77
N LYS A 133 -6.29 16.20 12.46
CA LYS A 133 -7.13 15.75 13.59
C LYS A 133 -8.65 15.87 13.29
N ASP A 134 -9.55 14.96 13.69
CA ASP A 134 -9.56 13.94 14.73
C ASP A 134 -10.16 12.60 14.24
N ARG A 135 -9.37 11.53 14.49
CA ARG A 135 -9.69 10.09 14.44
C ARG A 135 -10.10 9.52 13.09
N LEU A 136 -9.08 9.24 12.27
CA LEU A 136 -9.14 8.13 11.32
C LEU A 136 -9.67 6.89 12.05
N GLY A 137 -10.73 6.27 11.53
CA GLY A 137 -11.12 4.92 11.93
C GLY A 137 -9.95 3.96 11.72
N TRP A 138 -9.99 2.77 12.32
CA TRP A 138 -8.85 1.85 12.36
C TRP A 138 -8.28 1.50 10.97
N MET A 139 -9.14 1.35 9.96
CA MET A 139 -8.72 1.12 8.56
C MET A 139 -7.93 2.32 8.02
N GLY A 140 -8.43 3.53 8.27
CA GLY A 140 -7.75 4.76 7.89
C GLY A 140 -6.39 4.89 8.56
N ARG A 141 -6.24 4.41 9.80
CA ARG A 141 -4.94 4.37 10.49
C ARG A 141 -3.95 3.42 9.82
N MET A 142 -4.37 2.22 9.41
CA MET A 142 -3.48 1.29 8.69
C MET A 142 -2.99 1.87 7.36
N VAL A 143 -3.90 2.51 6.62
CA VAL A 143 -3.54 3.19 5.38
C VAL A 143 -2.56 4.34 5.65
N TRP A 144 -2.83 5.18 6.66
CA TRP A 144 -1.93 6.28 7.03
C TRP A 144 -0.54 5.80 7.47
N ASP A 145 -0.47 4.72 8.25
CA ASP A 145 0.80 4.12 8.66
C ASP A 145 1.61 3.67 7.42
N ALA A 146 0.96 3.10 6.40
CA ALA A 146 1.60 2.73 5.13
C ALA A 146 2.15 3.95 4.35
N PHE A 147 1.54 5.13 4.46
CA PHE A 147 2.04 6.35 3.81
C PHE A 147 3.10 7.09 4.61
N SER A 148 3.10 6.99 5.94
CA SER A 148 4.11 7.64 6.78
C SER A 148 5.53 7.23 6.37
N ILE A 149 5.71 5.96 5.98
CA ILE A 149 6.96 5.42 5.45
C ILE A 149 7.21 5.79 3.98
N MET A 150 6.43 6.66 3.34
CA MET A 150 6.71 7.17 1.98
C MET A 150 7.15 8.63 2.02
N GLU A 151 6.85 9.34 3.11
CA GLU A 151 7.12 10.78 3.26
C GLU A 151 8.59 11.10 3.53
N THR A 152 9.35 10.16 4.10
CA THR A 152 10.70 10.41 4.63
C THR A 152 11.73 9.41 4.09
N ALA A 153 11.74 9.23 2.76
CA ALA A 153 12.64 8.29 2.12
C ALA A 153 14.05 8.85 2.00
N SER A 154 15.02 8.11 2.53
CA SER A 154 16.40 8.28 2.09
C SER A 154 16.61 7.44 0.84
N THR A 155 17.29 8.01 -0.16
CA THR A 155 17.60 7.32 -1.41
C THR A 155 19.09 7.04 -1.51
N VAL A 156 19.43 5.90 -2.09
CA VAL A 156 20.79 5.57 -2.51
C VAL A 156 20.73 5.03 -3.93
N SER A 157 21.55 5.62 -4.82
CA SER A 157 21.80 5.02 -6.13
C SER A 157 22.59 3.74 -5.92
N ILE A 158 22.00 2.59 -6.25
CA ILE A 158 22.75 1.33 -6.22
C ILE A 158 23.71 1.36 -7.41
N LYS A 159 25.02 1.28 -7.13
CA LYS A 159 26.02 0.94 -8.15
C LYS A 159 25.91 -0.56 -8.44
N ASP A 160 26.10 -0.96 -9.69
CA ASP A 160 25.86 -2.32 -10.20
C ASP A 160 26.56 -3.45 -9.41
N ASP A 161 27.57 -3.14 -8.59
CA ASP A 161 28.40 -4.11 -7.86
C ASP A 161 27.91 -4.49 -6.46
N PHE A 162 26.75 -4.00 -6.00
CA PHE A 162 26.21 -4.40 -4.69
C PHE A 162 25.39 -5.69 -4.83
N ASP A 163 25.89 -6.80 -4.27
CA ASP A 163 25.23 -8.11 -4.23
C ASP A 163 23.97 -8.08 -3.35
N TRP A 164 22.94 -7.44 -3.88
CA TRP A 164 21.57 -7.61 -3.48
C TRP A 164 20.91 -8.23 -4.69
N SER A 165 20.45 -9.46 -4.56
CA SER A 165 19.48 -10.02 -5.48
C SER A 165 18.07 -9.72 -4.96
N PRO A 166 17.47 -8.52 -5.16
CA PRO A 166 16.04 -8.39 -5.01
C PRO A 166 15.43 -9.00 -6.27
N PHE A 167 15.15 -10.30 -6.23
CA PHE A 167 14.39 -11.00 -7.26
C PHE A 167 12.93 -10.46 -7.41
N GLN A 168 12.54 -9.43 -6.65
CA GLN A 168 11.15 -8.97 -6.51
C GLN A 168 11.06 -7.45 -6.39
N ARG A 169 10.10 -6.86 -7.11
CA ARG A 169 9.67 -5.46 -6.92
C ARG A 169 8.79 -5.39 -5.67
N GLY A 170 8.93 -4.33 -4.87
CA GLY A 170 8.04 -4.05 -3.74
C GLY A 170 8.75 -3.77 -2.43
N LEU A 171 8.03 -3.94 -1.32
CA LEU A 171 8.49 -3.57 0.02
C LEU A 171 9.08 -4.79 0.76
N PHE A 172 10.29 -4.64 1.30
CA PHE A 172 10.94 -5.68 2.12
C PHE A 172 11.54 -5.11 3.40
N MET A 173 11.75 -5.98 4.39
CA MET A 173 12.34 -5.60 5.67
C MET A 173 13.69 -6.29 5.90
N LYS A 174 14.66 -5.55 6.43
CA LYS A 174 15.93 -6.09 6.96
C LYS A 174 16.20 -5.45 8.31
N GLY A 175 16.12 -6.26 9.38
CA GLY A 175 16.15 -5.75 10.75
C GLY A 175 14.97 -4.81 11.01
N SER A 176 15.25 -3.60 11.48
CA SER A 176 14.24 -2.55 11.72
C SER A 176 14.11 -1.56 10.56
N ARG A 177 14.64 -1.86 9.37
CA ARG A 177 14.55 -0.97 8.21
C ARG A 177 13.64 -1.54 7.14
N ILE A 178 12.90 -0.64 6.51
CA ILE A 178 12.02 -0.92 5.39
C ILE A 178 12.73 -0.44 4.13
N PHE A 179 12.64 -1.22 3.05
CA PHE A 179 13.25 -0.94 1.77
C PHE A 179 12.25 -1.11 0.64
N SER A 180 12.41 -0.31 -0.40
CA SER A 180 11.71 -0.44 -1.68
C SER A 180 12.67 -0.10 -2.82
N TYR A 181 12.36 -0.55 -4.03
CA TYR A 181 13.16 -0.29 -5.21
C TYR A 181 12.29 0.20 -6.37
N GLU A 182 12.80 1.19 -7.08
CA GLU A 182 12.26 1.67 -8.36
C GLU A 182 13.46 1.87 -9.29
N GLY A 183 13.54 1.10 -10.38
CA GLY A 183 14.71 0.91 -11.27
C GLY A 183 15.99 1.68 -10.93
N SER A 184 17.09 1.06 -10.55
CA SER A 184 18.37 1.63 -10.05
C SER A 184 18.32 2.44 -8.73
N GLN A 185 17.16 2.90 -8.25
CA GLN A 185 17.05 3.62 -6.97
C GLN A 185 16.57 2.71 -5.84
N LEU A 186 17.32 2.69 -4.74
CA LEU A 186 16.90 2.09 -3.48
C LEU A 186 16.37 3.17 -2.56
N PHE A 187 15.15 2.94 -2.06
CA PHE A 187 14.55 3.75 -1.01
C PHE A 187 14.63 2.98 0.29
N PHE A 188 14.96 3.66 1.38
CA PHE A 188 14.92 3.07 2.70
C PHE A 188 14.40 4.02 3.76
N TRP A 189 13.77 3.43 4.77
CA TRP A 189 13.19 4.12 5.91
C TRP A 189 13.56 3.39 7.21
N PRO A 190 13.88 4.11 8.29
CA PRO A 190 13.81 3.51 9.62
C PRO A 190 12.35 3.09 9.87
N ARG A 191 12.11 1.94 10.52
CA ARG A 191 10.75 1.55 10.91
C ARG A 191 10.18 2.65 11.79
N LEU A 192 9.30 3.46 11.21
CA LEU A 192 8.51 4.44 11.96
C LEU A 192 7.73 3.65 12.99
N ASP A 193 7.93 3.99 14.26
CA ASP A 193 7.20 3.38 15.35
C ASP A 193 5.69 3.63 15.13
N PRO A 194 4.91 2.61 14.74
CA PRO A 194 3.49 2.76 14.44
C PRO A 194 2.64 2.90 15.71
N THR A 195 3.25 2.77 16.90
CA THR A 195 2.61 2.95 18.21
C THR A 195 2.88 4.32 18.81
N SER A 196 3.87 5.05 18.30
CA SER A 196 4.14 6.41 18.72
C SER A 196 2.92 7.31 18.44
N SER A 197 2.46 8.02 19.47
CA SER A 197 1.48 9.11 19.35
C SER A 197 2.03 10.32 18.58
N THR A 198 3.31 10.28 18.25
CA THR A 198 4.05 11.35 17.58
C THR A 198 4.38 11.06 16.13
N GLY A 199 4.26 9.81 15.61
CA GLY A 199 4.48 9.46 14.19
C GLY A 199 5.50 10.37 13.51
N VAL A 200 6.69 10.51 14.12
CA VAL A 200 7.54 11.68 13.86
C VAL A 200 8.18 11.48 12.50
N MET A 201 7.62 12.14 11.48
CA MET A 201 8.44 12.78 10.46
C MET A 201 9.53 13.52 11.23
N MET A 202 10.77 13.06 11.15
CA MET A 202 11.90 13.79 11.73
C MET A 202 11.81 15.21 11.22
N LYS A 203 11.65 16.17 12.13
CA LYS A 203 11.93 17.56 11.83
C LYS A 203 13.40 17.55 11.42
N SER A 204 13.69 17.86 10.15
CA SER A 204 15.06 18.17 9.77
C SER A 204 15.56 19.26 10.72
N GLU A 205 16.76 19.08 11.24
CA GLU A 205 17.45 20.09 12.05
C GLU A 205 17.46 21.46 11.36
#